data_AF-A0A1Q6Q8H2-F1
#
_entry.id   AF-A0A1Q6Q8H2-F1
#
_cell.length_a   1.000
_cell.length_b   1.000
_cell.length_c   1.000
_cell.angle_alpha   90.00
_cell.angle_beta   90.00
_cell.angle_gamma   90.00
#
_symmetry.space_group_name_H-M   'P 1'
#
loop_
_entity.id
_entity.type
_entity.pdbx_description
1 polymer ?
#
loop_
_entity_poly.entity_id
_entity_poly.type
_entity_poly.pdbx_seq_one_letter_code
_entity_poly.pdbx_strand_id
1 'polypeptide(L)'
;MSALALAAALLLMGCRETEKQTDMAEEHPITYEDVCERNTISALLERHEVVTIVRESTDSSNGGQDVKSTDQYTRDEEGRLQSWSHGWYYDEYGADDIYGMNVCLDEVPDGMCIIAGTNDDGSARIASVIACGTDEWYEESTAREPFLPVAGDGITVEVEEPYEQDGQLVFPIKHYITDDDTDYSLRWLYVDPTSDDLISIKSERHRKDLQGKDTCFATGSYTFSYDRPYEPEEDLYALMLSDDVPKHEITLVWDPGTAQEHEQHFTVPSAAYFSPESGKGVMLYYDAAMTQEYQTPEIEWPDGESTIVYVKSGG
;
A
#
# COMPACT_ATOMS: atom_id res chain seq x y z
N MET A 1 6.79 42.98 -55.88
CA MET A 1 6.74 41.54 -55.51
C MET A 1 8.17 41.10 -55.22
N SER A 2 8.62 40.71 -54.04
CA SER A 2 8.13 40.81 -52.67
C SER A 2 9.39 40.85 -51.79
N ALA A 3 9.67 41.98 -51.13
CA ALA A 3 10.72 42.08 -50.11
C ALA A 3 10.24 41.54 -48.74
N LEU A 4 9.05 40.93 -48.71
CA LEU A 4 8.42 40.34 -47.52
C LEU A 4 8.70 38.84 -47.36
N ALA A 5 9.37 38.18 -48.31
CA ALA A 5 9.64 36.74 -48.23
C ALA A 5 10.94 36.40 -47.49
N LEU A 6 11.84 37.37 -47.23
CA LEU A 6 13.13 37.09 -46.57
C LEU A 6 13.15 37.40 -45.07
N ALA A 7 12.07 37.97 -44.52
CA ALA A 7 11.96 38.30 -43.10
C ALA A 7 11.28 37.20 -42.25
N ALA A 8 10.61 36.23 -42.87
CA ALA A 8 9.92 35.15 -42.15
C ALA A 8 10.80 33.91 -41.88
N ALA A 9 11.95 33.77 -42.55
CA ALA A 9 12.86 32.64 -42.34
C ALA A 9 13.92 32.89 -41.24
N LEU A 10 14.04 34.13 -40.75
CA LEU A 10 15.04 34.52 -39.73
C LEU A 10 14.44 34.71 -38.32
N LEU A 11 13.14 34.48 -38.14
CA LEU A 11 12.45 34.57 -36.84
C LEU A 11 12.25 33.21 -36.13
N LEU A 12 12.80 32.11 -36.67
CA LEU A 12 12.77 30.78 -36.03
C LEU A 12 14.15 30.31 -35.52
N MET A 13 15.13 31.22 -35.42
CA MET A 13 16.42 30.97 -34.78
C MET A 13 16.67 31.95 -33.62
N GLY A 14 15.59 32.29 -32.91
CA GLY A 14 15.64 33.09 -31.69
C GLY A 14 15.82 32.18 -30.46
N CYS A 15 17.05 32.16 -29.95
CA CYS A 15 17.40 31.82 -28.56
C CYS A 15 16.77 30.54 -28.00
N ARG A 16 17.19 29.39 -28.54
CA ARG A 16 17.52 28.30 -27.63
C ARG A 16 18.83 28.72 -26.99
N GLU A 17 18.77 29.46 -25.89
CA GLU A 17 19.76 29.21 -24.85
C GLU A 17 19.72 27.68 -24.71
N THR A 18 20.82 27.02 -25.02
CA THR A 18 21.09 25.76 -24.34
C THR A 18 21.03 26.16 -22.88
N GLU A 19 19.85 26.01 -22.26
CA GLU A 19 19.80 25.69 -20.85
C GLU A 19 20.90 24.68 -20.70
N LYS A 20 21.95 25.08 -19.97
CA LYS A 20 22.86 24.09 -19.46
C LYS A 20 21.92 23.16 -18.74
N GLN A 21 21.77 21.96 -19.29
CA GLN A 21 21.28 20.83 -18.56
C GLN A 21 22.32 20.71 -17.44
N THR A 22 22.09 21.46 -16.36
CA THR A 22 22.80 21.27 -15.11
C THR A 22 22.46 19.85 -14.78
N ASP A 23 23.48 19.02 -14.76
CA ASP A 23 23.31 17.64 -14.36
C ASP A 23 22.87 17.69 -12.90
N MET A 24 21.56 17.74 -12.67
CA MET A 24 20.98 17.89 -11.33
C MET A 24 21.44 16.72 -10.46
N ALA A 25 21.80 15.59 -11.07
CA ALA A 25 22.45 14.46 -10.39
C ALA A 25 23.86 14.80 -9.85
N GLU A 26 24.63 15.69 -10.50
CA GLU A 26 25.90 16.19 -9.97
C GLU A 26 25.71 17.25 -8.87
N GLU A 27 24.63 18.04 -8.95
CA GLU A 27 24.35 19.15 -8.01
C GLU A 27 23.57 18.69 -6.76
N HIS A 28 22.82 17.59 -6.83
CA HIS A 28 22.05 16.96 -5.74
C HIS A 28 22.53 15.54 -5.47
N PRO A 29 23.55 15.35 -4.62
CA PRO A 29 24.12 14.03 -4.34
C PRO A 29 23.23 13.26 -3.36
N ILE A 30 22.08 12.76 -3.83
CA ILE A 30 21.24 11.79 -3.11
C ILE A 30 21.38 10.42 -3.76
N THR A 31 21.41 9.36 -2.95
CA THR A 31 21.52 7.98 -3.41
C THR A 31 20.14 7.32 -3.54
N TYR A 32 20.09 6.15 -4.17
CA TYR A 32 18.86 5.34 -4.20
C TYR A 32 18.42 4.95 -2.78
N GLU A 33 19.37 4.61 -1.91
CA GLU A 33 19.12 4.28 -0.51
C GLU A 33 18.52 5.47 0.24
N ASP A 34 19.03 6.69 0.01
CA ASP A 34 18.46 7.91 0.57
C ASP A 34 17.00 8.11 0.11
N VAL A 35 16.71 7.87 -1.18
CA VAL A 35 15.34 7.93 -1.71
C VAL A 35 14.45 6.92 -1.01
N CYS A 36 14.90 5.67 -0.85
CA CYS A 36 14.12 4.63 -0.16
C CYS A 36 13.84 5.00 1.30
N GLU A 37 14.84 5.41 2.07
CA GLU A 37 14.68 5.75 3.48
C GLU A 37 13.75 6.95 3.69
N ARG A 38 13.92 8.00 2.86
CA ARG A 38 13.17 9.26 3.01
C ARG A 38 11.73 9.17 2.51
N ASN A 39 11.42 8.20 1.66
CA ASN A 39 10.10 8.03 1.06
C ASN A 39 9.31 6.86 1.64
N THR A 40 9.72 6.37 2.82
CA THR A 40 8.85 5.47 3.56
C THR A 40 7.57 6.18 4.01
N ILE A 41 6.46 5.46 4.16
CA ILE A 41 5.19 6.08 4.62
C ILE A 41 5.41 6.82 5.94
N SER A 42 6.10 6.20 6.89
CA SER A 42 6.43 6.82 8.18
C SER A 42 7.31 8.06 8.02
N ALA A 43 8.38 8.01 7.23
CA ALA A 43 9.25 9.18 7.02
C ALA A 43 8.56 10.33 6.27
N LEU A 44 7.64 10.02 5.35
CA LEU A 44 6.83 11.01 4.66
C LEU A 44 5.86 11.69 5.63
N LEU A 45 5.24 10.95 6.53
CA LEU A 45 4.31 11.48 7.54
C LEU A 45 4.98 12.34 8.62
N GLU A 46 6.32 12.30 8.73
CA GLU A 46 7.06 13.28 9.54
C GLU A 46 7.14 14.67 8.89
N ARG A 47 6.92 14.76 7.57
CA ARG A 47 7.06 15.98 6.76
C ARG A 47 5.74 16.46 6.15
N HIS A 48 4.80 15.54 5.98
CA HIS A 48 3.50 15.76 5.38
C HIS A 48 2.39 15.29 6.31
N GLU A 49 1.30 16.04 6.37
CA GLU A 49 0.12 15.70 7.17
C GLU A 49 -0.64 14.53 6.52
N VAL A 50 -0.67 14.49 5.18
CA VAL A 50 -1.36 13.47 4.39
C VAL A 50 -0.47 13.01 3.25
N VAL A 51 -0.35 11.70 3.09
CA VAL A 51 0.30 11.05 1.94
C VAL A 51 -0.75 10.30 1.15
N THR A 52 -0.90 10.61 -0.14
CA THR A 52 -1.83 9.91 -1.04
C THR A 52 -1.05 9.28 -2.19
N ILE A 53 -1.31 8.00 -2.44
CA ILE A 53 -0.68 7.22 -3.49
C ILE A 53 -1.77 6.67 -4.41
N VAL A 54 -1.66 6.97 -5.70
CA VAL A 54 -2.54 6.40 -6.73
C VAL A 54 -1.74 5.40 -7.54
N ARG A 55 -2.19 4.15 -7.56
CA ARG A 55 -1.62 3.07 -8.35
C ARG A 55 -2.52 2.77 -9.54
N GLU A 56 -1.93 2.64 -10.72
CA GLU A 56 -2.60 2.12 -11.91
C GLU A 56 -1.69 1.07 -12.54
N SER A 57 -2.21 -0.11 -12.86
CA SER A 57 -1.43 -1.17 -13.51
C SER A 57 -2.26 -2.03 -14.43
N THR A 58 -1.64 -2.49 -15.51
CA THR A 58 -2.18 -3.48 -16.43
C THR A 58 -1.21 -4.66 -16.49
N ASP A 59 -1.70 -5.86 -16.22
CA ASP A 59 -1.01 -7.13 -16.46
C ASP A 59 -1.72 -7.84 -17.60
N SER A 60 -0.99 -8.25 -18.64
CA SER A 60 -1.54 -8.95 -19.82
C SER A 60 -1.44 -10.47 -19.72
N SER A 61 -0.86 -11.00 -18.64
CA SER A 61 -0.81 -12.43 -18.37
C SER A 61 -2.15 -12.96 -17.85
N ASN A 62 -2.36 -14.28 -17.96
CA ASN A 62 -3.47 -15.01 -17.32
C ASN A 62 -4.86 -14.35 -17.42
N GLY A 63 -5.28 -13.94 -18.62
CA GLY A 63 -6.62 -13.37 -18.84
C GLY A 63 -6.67 -11.84 -18.80
N GLY A 64 -5.59 -11.19 -18.39
CA GLY A 64 -5.50 -9.75 -18.29
C GLY A 64 -6.08 -9.24 -16.97
N GLN A 65 -5.39 -8.30 -16.34
CA GLN A 65 -5.84 -7.65 -15.11
C GLN A 65 -5.51 -6.17 -15.16
N ASP A 66 -6.53 -5.32 -15.02
CA ASP A 66 -6.37 -3.90 -14.76
C ASP A 66 -6.64 -3.62 -13.29
N VAL A 67 -5.78 -2.82 -12.67
CA VAL A 67 -5.93 -2.41 -11.28
C VAL A 67 -5.77 -0.90 -11.19
N LYS A 68 -6.65 -0.29 -10.41
CA LYS A 68 -6.52 1.09 -9.96
C LYS A 68 -6.74 1.13 -8.45
N SER A 69 -5.81 1.67 -7.68
CA SER A 69 -6.04 1.93 -6.25
C SER A 69 -5.65 3.34 -5.87
N THR A 70 -6.32 3.86 -4.85
CA THR A 70 -5.94 5.09 -4.14
C THR A 70 -5.79 4.74 -2.68
N ASP A 71 -4.62 5.03 -2.13
CA ASP A 71 -4.26 4.79 -0.73
C ASP A 71 -3.90 6.13 -0.09
N GLN A 72 -4.55 6.48 1.02
CA GLN A 72 -4.27 7.68 1.81
C GLN A 72 -3.77 7.29 3.20
N TYR A 73 -2.75 7.97 3.69
CA TYR A 73 -2.13 7.74 4.99
C TYR A 73 -2.08 9.04 5.78
N THR A 74 -2.37 8.95 7.08
CA THR A 74 -2.33 10.07 8.03
C THR A 74 -1.84 9.61 9.40
N ARG A 75 -1.57 10.56 10.30
CA ARG A 75 -1.38 10.32 11.74
C ARG A 75 -2.50 11.02 12.49
N ASP A 76 -3.10 10.36 13.46
CA ASP A 76 -4.10 10.99 14.33
C ASP A 76 -3.47 11.96 15.35
N GLU A 77 -4.29 12.56 16.22
CA GLU A 77 -3.82 13.51 17.24
C GLU A 77 -2.82 12.90 18.24
N GLU A 78 -2.84 11.57 18.42
CA GLU A 78 -1.92 10.83 19.28
C GLU A 78 -0.68 10.32 18.53
N GLY A 79 -0.61 10.54 17.21
CA GLY A 79 0.46 10.09 16.34
C GLY A 79 0.31 8.64 15.85
N ARG A 80 -0.87 8.04 15.98
CA ARG A 80 -1.15 6.67 15.52
C ARG A 80 -1.42 6.67 14.02
N LEU A 81 -0.89 5.69 13.29
CA LEU A 81 -1.07 5.57 11.85
C LEU A 81 -2.53 5.26 11.52
N GLN A 82 -3.06 5.90 10.49
CA GLN A 82 -4.34 5.56 9.88
C GLN A 82 -4.18 5.50 8.37
N SER A 83 -4.89 4.58 7.73
CA SER A 83 -4.94 4.57 6.27
C SER A 83 -6.32 4.23 5.72
N TRP A 84 -6.55 4.72 4.51
CA TRP A 84 -7.74 4.48 3.72
C TRP A 84 -7.34 3.99 2.34
N SER A 85 -8.03 3.00 1.81
CA SER A 85 -7.82 2.52 0.46
C SER A 85 -9.13 2.32 -0.30
N HIS A 86 -9.08 2.61 -1.59
CA HIS A 86 -10.14 2.29 -2.55
C HIS A 86 -9.47 1.68 -3.77
N GLY A 87 -9.76 0.41 -4.02
CA GLY A 87 -9.19 -0.39 -5.09
C GLY A 87 -10.28 -0.91 -6.03
N TRP A 88 -10.10 -0.61 -7.31
CA TRP A 88 -10.84 -1.16 -8.41
C TRP A 88 -9.98 -2.18 -9.16
N TYR A 89 -10.51 -3.38 -9.36
CA TYR A 89 -9.85 -4.49 -10.03
C TYR A 89 -10.75 -4.98 -11.16
N TYR A 90 -10.17 -5.24 -12.33
CA TYR A 90 -10.91 -5.79 -13.45
C TYR A 90 -10.12 -6.89 -14.15
N ASP A 91 -10.77 -8.02 -14.37
CA ASP A 91 -10.22 -9.16 -15.11
C ASP A 91 -11.30 -9.82 -16.00
N GLU A 92 -11.06 -11.06 -16.44
CA GLU A 92 -12.01 -11.80 -17.27
C GLU A 92 -13.33 -12.17 -16.56
N TYR A 93 -13.36 -12.14 -15.21
CA TYR A 93 -14.50 -12.53 -14.39
C TYR A 93 -15.39 -11.35 -14.01
N GLY A 94 -14.86 -10.13 -14.03
CA GLY A 94 -15.65 -8.92 -13.77
C GLY A 94 -14.82 -7.76 -13.21
N ALA A 95 -15.54 -6.74 -12.75
CA ALA A 95 -14.97 -5.65 -11.98
C ALA A 95 -15.35 -5.83 -10.51
N ASP A 96 -14.36 -5.74 -9.63
CA ASP A 96 -14.53 -5.70 -8.19
C ASP A 96 -14.14 -4.32 -7.66
N ASP A 97 -14.93 -3.84 -6.69
CA ASP A 97 -14.70 -2.59 -6.00
C ASP A 97 -14.56 -2.86 -4.49
N ILE A 98 -13.39 -2.51 -3.96
CA ILE A 98 -12.92 -2.86 -2.62
C ILE A 98 -12.46 -1.60 -1.90
N TYR A 99 -12.97 -1.41 -0.69
CA TYR A 99 -12.59 -0.37 0.23
C TYR A 99 -11.82 -0.98 1.39
N GLY A 100 -10.80 -0.29 1.88
CA GLY A 100 -10.02 -0.69 3.04
C GLY A 100 -9.81 0.48 3.99
N MET A 101 -9.75 0.18 5.28
CA MET A 101 -9.42 1.13 6.32
C MET A 101 -8.55 0.46 7.37
N ASN A 102 -7.41 1.05 7.70
CA ASN A 102 -6.59 0.66 8.84
C ASN A 102 -6.68 1.77 9.88
N VAL A 103 -7.05 1.39 11.11
CA VAL A 103 -7.25 2.35 12.19
C VAL A 103 -6.73 1.81 13.51
N CYS A 104 -6.15 2.70 14.31
CA CYS A 104 -5.80 2.47 15.70
C CYS A 104 -6.45 3.58 16.55
N LEU A 105 -7.21 3.17 17.57
CA LEU A 105 -8.05 4.02 18.44
C LEU A 105 -7.99 3.52 19.88
N ASP A 106 -8.54 4.28 20.82
CA ASP A 106 -8.57 3.88 22.24
C ASP A 106 -9.36 2.57 22.45
N GLU A 107 -10.39 2.34 21.63
CA GLU A 107 -11.20 1.12 21.65
C GLU A 107 -10.49 -0.09 20.99
N VAL A 108 -9.54 0.17 20.08
CA VAL A 108 -8.75 -0.84 19.35
C VAL A 108 -7.28 -0.44 19.35
N PRO A 109 -6.62 -0.48 20.53
CA PRO A 109 -5.32 0.16 20.74
C PRO A 109 -4.15 -0.52 20.03
N ASP A 110 -4.32 -1.79 19.64
CA ASP A 110 -3.33 -2.54 18.88
C ASP A 110 -3.58 -2.46 17.37
N GLY A 111 -4.63 -1.77 16.95
CA GLY A 111 -4.97 -1.54 15.55
C GLY A 111 -5.88 -2.60 14.91
N MET A 112 -6.56 -2.18 13.85
CA MET A 112 -7.53 -3.00 13.12
C MET A 112 -7.58 -2.64 11.64
N CYS A 113 -7.68 -3.66 10.79
CA CYS A 113 -7.93 -3.53 9.37
C CYS A 113 -9.38 -3.92 9.05
N ILE A 114 -10.10 -3.05 8.34
CA ILE A 114 -11.47 -3.26 7.90
C ILE A 114 -11.46 -3.28 6.38
N ILE A 115 -12.04 -4.32 5.79
CA ILE A 115 -12.17 -4.45 4.34
C ILE A 115 -13.65 -4.54 4.02
N ALA A 116 -14.10 -3.67 3.13
CA ALA A 116 -15.43 -3.69 2.57
C ALA A 116 -15.40 -3.98 1.08
N GLY A 117 -16.39 -4.76 0.64
CA GLY A 117 -16.68 -4.92 -0.78
C GLY A 117 -18.03 -4.29 -1.10
N THR A 118 -18.39 -4.30 -2.37
CA THR A 118 -19.67 -3.77 -2.81
C THR A 118 -20.71 -4.88 -2.94
N ASN A 119 -21.94 -4.64 -2.50
CA ASN A 119 -23.10 -5.51 -2.74
C ASN A 119 -23.60 -5.38 -4.18
N ASP A 120 -24.45 -6.31 -4.63
CA ASP A 120 -25.10 -6.24 -5.95
C ASP A 120 -25.90 -4.95 -6.18
N ASP A 121 -26.37 -4.30 -5.10
CA ASP A 121 -27.12 -3.05 -5.14
C ASP A 121 -26.24 -1.78 -5.10
N GLY A 122 -24.92 -1.94 -5.05
CA GLY A 122 -23.94 -0.84 -5.00
C GLY A 122 -23.64 -0.33 -3.59
N SER A 123 -24.22 -0.90 -2.53
CA SER A 123 -23.89 -0.52 -1.15
C SER A 123 -22.62 -1.19 -0.63
N ALA A 124 -21.82 -0.47 0.17
CA ALA A 124 -20.68 -1.05 0.85
C ALA A 124 -21.13 -2.07 1.92
N ARG A 125 -20.45 -3.21 1.99
CA ARG A 125 -20.58 -4.20 3.06
C ARG A 125 -19.23 -4.49 3.69
N ILE A 126 -19.16 -4.48 5.01
CA ILE A 126 -17.97 -4.97 5.72
C ILE A 126 -17.83 -6.46 5.44
N ALA A 127 -16.80 -6.82 4.70
CA ALA A 127 -16.52 -8.19 4.30
C ALA A 127 -15.57 -8.87 5.28
N SER A 128 -14.58 -8.14 5.78
CA SER A 128 -13.55 -8.65 6.69
C SER A 128 -13.16 -7.62 7.74
N VAL A 129 -12.88 -8.09 8.95
CA VAL A 129 -12.26 -7.32 10.03
C VAL A 129 -11.07 -8.12 10.57
N ILE A 130 -9.91 -7.49 10.65
CA ILE A 130 -8.67 -8.10 11.11
C ILE A 130 -8.16 -7.31 12.31
N ALA A 131 -8.06 -7.97 13.46
CA ALA A 131 -7.51 -7.35 14.67
C ALA A 131 -6.01 -7.66 14.79
N CYS A 132 -5.20 -6.63 14.98
CA CYS A 132 -3.76 -6.78 15.13
C CYS A 132 -3.42 -7.13 16.59
N GLY A 133 -2.43 -8.02 16.79
CA GLY A 133 -2.00 -8.44 18.11
C GLY A 133 -1.04 -7.50 18.81
N THR A 134 -0.48 -6.52 18.10
CA THR A 134 0.35 -5.44 18.65
C THR A 134 0.28 -4.21 17.75
N ASP A 135 0.49 -3.05 18.36
CA ASP A 135 0.71 -1.77 17.66
C ASP A 135 1.89 -1.82 16.67
N GLU A 136 2.99 -2.48 17.04
CA GLU A 136 4.16 -2.65 16.18
C GLU A 136 3.81 -3.42 14.90
N TRP A 137 3.04 -4.51 15.00
CA TRP A 137 2.59 -5.27 13.84
C TRP A 137 1.59 -4.46 13.00
N TYR A 138 0.71 -3.71 13.64
CA TYR A 138 -0.23 -2.84 12.94
C TYR A 138 0.49 -1.76 12.13
N GLU A 139 1.46 -1.07 12.73
CA GLU A 139 2.29 -0.06 12.06
C GLU A 139 3.06 -0.68 10.91
N GLU A 140 3.72 -1.84 11.12
CA GLU A 140 4.45 -2.54 10.06
C GLU A 140 3.52 -2.93 8.92
N SER A 141 2.41 -3.61 9.20
CA SER A 141 1.49 -4.12 8.17
C SER A 141 0.78 -3.01 7.38
N THR A 142 0.46 -1.89 8.04
CA THR A 142 -0.20 -0.75 7.40
C THR A 142 0.77 0.10 6.60
N ALA A 143 1.98 0.34 7.11
CA ALA A 143 3.00 1.15 6.44
C ALA A 143 3.84 0.36 5.43
N ARG A 144 3.71 -0.97 5.38
CA ARG A 144 4.52 -1.82 4.49
C ARG A 144 4.33 -1.40 3.04
N GLU A 145 5.43 -0.99 2.42
CA GLU A 145 5.43 -0.43 1.07
C GLU A 145 5.47 -1.52 -0.01
N PRO A 146 4.40 -1.69 -0.82
CA PRO A 146 4.46 -2.58 -1.97
C PRO A 146 5.25 -1.98 -3.16
N PHE A 147 5.60 -0.69 -3.11
CA PHE A 147 6.03 0.07 -4.29
C PHE A 147 7.52 0.45 -4.33
N LEU A 148 8.28 0.32 -3.24
CA LEU A 148 9.74 0.51 -3.25
C LEU A 148 10.45 -0.83 -3.00
N PRO A 149 11.16 -1.40 -3.99
CA PRO A 149 11.94 -2.60 -3.77
C PRO A 149 13.22 -2.25 -3.01
N VAL A 150 13.26 -2.44 -1.70
CA VAL A 150 14.49 -2.25 -0.91
C VAL A 150 15.36 -3.50 -1.02
N ALA A 151 16.66 -3.33 -1.29
CA ALA A 151 17.59 -4.46 -1.35
C ALA A 151 17.72 -5.13 0.03
N GLY A 152 17.48 -6.45 0.10
CA GLY A 152 17.44 -7.22 1.35
C GLY A 152 16.60 -8.49 1.22
N ASP A 153 16.77 -9.49 2.10
CA ASP A 153 15.93 -10.69 2.19
C ASP A 153 15.58 -11.41 0.86
N GLY A 154 16.58 -11.56 -0.02
CA GLY A 154 16.40 -12.22 -1.33
C GLY A 154 15.97 -11.28 -2.46
N ILE A 155 15.83 -9.99 -2.19
CA ILE A 155 15.57 -8.95 -3.19
C ILE A 155 16.90 -8.37 -3.69
N THR A 156 17.15 -8.49 -5.00
CA THR A 156 18.31 -7.87 -5.66
C THR A 156 17.86 -6.67 -6.48
N VAL A 157 18.54 -5.53 -6.30
CA VAL A 157 18.28 -4.29 -7.03
C VAL A 157 19.59 -3.81 -7.67
N GLU A 158 19.54 -3.54 -8.97
CA GLU A 158 20.57 -2.83 -9.72
C GLU A 158 20.10 -1.39 -9.95
N VAL A 159 20.92 -0.43 -9.54
CA VAL A 159 20.65 1.00 -9.70
C VAL A 159 21.53 1.54 -10.81
N GLU A 160 20.92 2.18 -11.82
CA GLU A 160 21.66 2.89 -12.87
C GLU A 160 22.02 4.32 -12.43
N GLU A 161 22.90 4.99 -13.18
CA GLU A 161 23.25 6.38 -12.89
C GLU A 161 21.98 7.27 -12.98
N PRO A 162 21.65 8.05 -11.93
CA PRO A 162 20.50 8.92 -11.95
C PRO A 162 20.68 10.07 -12.94
N TYR A 163 19.59 10.59 -13.48
CA TYR A 163 19.62 11.69 -14.46
C TYR A 163 18.47 12.67 -14.26
N GLU A 164 18.64 13.89 -14.79
CA GLU A 164 17.59 14.91 -14.82
C GLU A 164 16.61 14.65 -15.97
N GLN A 165 15.31 14.73 -15.67
CA GLN A 165 14.26 14.76 -16.68
C GLN A 165 13.11 15.67 -16.24
N ASP A 166 12.79 16.67 -17.07
CA ASP A 166 11.66 17.59 -16.85
C ASP A 166 11.70 18.31 -15.48
N GLY A 167 12.91 18.59 -14.97
CA GLY A 167 13.17 19.20 -13.66
C GLY A 167 13.14 18.22 -12.48
N GLN A 168 13.01 16.92 -12.74
CA GLN A 168 12.97 15.86 -11.72
C GLN A 168 14.25 15.04 -11.77
N LEU A 169 14.66 14.49 -10.63
CA LEU A 169 15.74 13.50 -10.57
C LEU A 169 15.13 12.10 -10.78
N VAL A 170 15.64 11.35 -11.75
CA VAL A 170 15.14 10.03 -12.10
C VAL A 170 16.15 8.96 -11.67
N PHE A 171 15.69 7.98 -10.88
CA PHE A 171 16.46 6.79 -10.52
C PHE A 171 15.92 5.57 -11.28
N PRO A 172 16.63 5.12 -12.34
CA PRO A 172 16.32 3.87 -13.01
C PRO A 172 16.84 2.71 -12.18
N ILE A 173 15.96 1.75 -11.89
CA ILE A 173 16.33 0.55 -11.17
C ILE A 173 15.82 -0.69 -11.88
N LYS A 174 16.57 -1.78 -11.73
CA LYS A 174 16.18 -3.12 -12.13
C LYS A 174 16.11 -3.99 -10.89
N HIS A 175 14.94 -4.56 -10.65
CA HIS A 175 14.66 -5.43 -9.51
C HIS A 175 14.37 -6.85 -10.01
N TYR A 176 15.06 -7.84 -9.44
CA TYR A 176 14.92 -9.25 -9.78
C TYR A 176 13.87 -9.91 -8.90
N ILE A 177 12.84 -10.50 -9.51
CA ILE A 177 11.77 -11.22 -8.80
C ILE A 177 12.17 -12.69 -8.61
N THR A 178 12.98 -13.23 -9.52
CA THR A 178 13.63 -14.53 -9.40
C THR A 178 15.15 -14.39 -9.45
N ASP A 179 15.85 -15.31 -8.81
CA ASP A 179 17.32 -15.33 -8.74
C ASP A 179 18.01 -15.50 -10.11
N ASP A 180 17.27 -15.82 -11.18
CA ASP A 180 17.80 -16.25 -12.48
C ASP A 180 17.54 -15.27 -13.66
N ASP A 181 17.18 -14.01 -13.37
CA ASP A 181 16.90 -12.96 -14.39
C ASP A 181 15.82 -13.36 -15.41
N THR A 182 15.01 -14.37 -15.09
CA THR A 182 13.90 -14.78 -15.95
C THR A 182 12.64 -13.97 -15.70
N ASP A 183 12.46 -13.39 -14.50
CA ASP A 183 11.36 -12.47 -14.16
C ASP A 183 11.94 -11.27 -13.39
N TYR A 184 11.76 -10.07 -13.93
CA TYR A 184 12.30 -8.85 -13.36
C TYR A 184 11.39 -7.65 -13.62
N SER A 185 11.54 -6.59 -12.82
CA SER A 185 10.88 -5.32 -13.04
C SER A 185 11.89 -4.21 -13.30
N LEU A 186 11.63 -3.40 -14.33
CA LEU A 186 12.28 -2.10 -14.50
C LEU A 186 11.41 -1.05 -13.82
N ARG A 187 12.02 -0.12 -13.09
CA ARG A 187 11.31 1.01 -12.51
C ARG A 187 12.09 2.31 -12.70
N TRP A 188 11.35 3.40 -12.80
CA TRP A 188 11.88 4.75 -12.84
C TRP A 188 11.20 5.54 -11.72
N LEU A 189 11.98 5.89 -10.71
CA LEU A 189 11.53 6.69 -9.57
C LEU A 189 11.81 8.15 -9.91
N TYR A 190 10.76 8.95 -9.99
CA TYR A 190 10.85 10.39 -10.24
C TYR A 190 10.77 11.12 -8.91
N VAL A 191 11.81 11.87 -8.57
CA VAL A 191 12.01 12.53 -7.27
C VAL A 191 12.07 14.04 -7.47
N ASP A 192 11.45 14.81 -6.57
CA ASP A 192 11.67 16.26 -6.49
C ASP A 192 13.07 16.51 -5.89
N PRO A 193 14.02 17.10 -6.63
CA PRO A 193 15.38 17.33 -6.13
C PRO A 193 15.44 18.36 -4.98
N THR A 194 14.35 19.08 -4.69
CA THR A 194 14.29 20.09 -3.63
C THR A 194 13.89 19.49 -2.29
N SER A 195 12.94 18.56 -2.29
CA SER A 195 12.40 17.94 -1.07
C SER A 195 12.84 16.48 -0.87
N ASP A 196 13.38 15.86 -1.91
CA ASP A 196 13.66 14.42 -2.04
C ASP A 196 12.40 13.54 -2.03
N ASP A 197 11.21 14.13 -2.20
CA ASP A 197 9.95 13.38 -2.21
C ASP A 197 9.73 12.70 -3.57
N LEU A 198 9.17 11.49 -3.54
CA LEU A 198 8.72 10.78 -4.73
C LEU A 198 7.54 11.53 -5.36
N ILE A 199 7.62 11.76 -6.66
CA ILE A 199 6.51 12.32 -7.43
C ILE A 199 5.74 11.22 -8.14
N SER A 200 6.47 10.29 -8.75
CA SER A 200 5.87 9.14 -9.39
C SER A 200 6.86 7.99 -9.54
N ILE A 201 6.32 6.79 -9.73
CA ILE A 201 7.09 5.63 -10.15
C ILE A 201 6.44 5.12 -11.42
N LYS A 202 7.25 4.85 -12.44
CA LYS A 202 6.83 4.03 -13.58
C LYS A 202 7.47 2.67 -13.47
N SER A 203 6.77 1.64 -13.87
CA SER A 203 7.23 0.27 -13.77
C SER A 203 6.80 -0.57 -14.96
N GLU A 204 7.67 -1.49 -15.34
CA GLU A 204 7.43 -2.53 -16.33
C GLU A 204 7.85 -3.87 -15.74
N ARG A 205 7.09 -4.92 -16.02
CA ARG A 205 7.44 -6.29 -15.65
C ARG A 205 7.74 -7.11 -16.89
N HIS A 206 8.90 -7.73 -16.86
CA HIS A 206 9.49 -8.45 -17.98
C HIS A 206 9.72 -9.91 -17.60
N ARG A 207 9.53 -10.80 -18.57
CA ARG A 207 9.84 -12.22 -18.42
C ARG A 207 10.53 -12.77 -19.66
N LYS A 208 11.59 -13.54 -19.44
CA LYS A 208 12.30 -14.29 -20.47
C LYS A 208 11.71 -15.69 -20.61
N ASP A 209 11.39 -16.09 -21.84
CA ASP A 209 10.99 -17.47 -22.12
C ASP A 209 12.19 -18.44 -22.13
N LEU A 210 11.91 -19.74 -22.28
CA LEU A 210 12.96 -20.78 -22.35
C LEU A 210 13.95 -20.61 -23.52
N GLN A 211 13.63 -19.76 -24.50
CA GLN A 211 14.49 -19.43 -25.64
C GLN A 211 15.25 -18.11 -25.42
N GLY A 212 15.06 -17.46 -24.26
CA GLY A 212 15.67 -16.18 -23.90
C GLY A 212 14.97 -14.96 -24.50
N LYS A 213 13.78 -15.10 -25.10
CA LYS A 213 13.01 -13.96 -25.60
C LYS A 213 12.45 -13.19 -24.41
N ASP A 214 12.85 -11.93 -24.31
CA ASP A 214 12.34 -11.01 -23.29
C ASP A 214 11.02 -10.37 -23.72
N THR A 215 10.06 -10.32 -22.81
CA THR A 215 8.71 -9.81 -23.08
C THR A 215 8.23 -8.99 -21.88
N CYS A 216 7.93 -7.72 -22.13
CA CYS A 216 7.13 -6.90 -21.22
C CYS A 216 5.69 -7.40 -21.22
N PHE A 217 5.17 -7.81 -20.07
CA PHE A 217 3.82 -8.33 -19.93
C PHE A 217 2.96 -7.53 -18.95
N ALA A 218 3.56 -6.66 -18.13
CA ALA A 218 2.81 -5.77 -17.27
C ALA A 218 3.45 -4.38 -17.20
N THR A 219 2.63 -3.36 -17.01
CA THR A 219 3.05 -1.97 -16.80
C THR A 219 2.29 -1.40 -15.62
N GLY A 220 2.89 -0.48 -14.87
CA GLY A 220 2.17 0.24 -13.84
C GLY A 220 2.81 1.56 -13.47
N SER A 221 2.02 2.44 -12.87
CA SER A 221 2.46 3.70 -12.31
C SER A 221 1.95 3.89 -10.89
N TYR A 222 2.77 4.57 -10.09
CA TYR A 222 2.39 5.13 -8.80
C TYR A 222 2.52 6.65 -8.92
N THR A 223 1.54 7.40 -8.44
CA THR A 223 1.60 8.86 -8.36
C THR A 223 1.40 9.28 -6.92
N PHE A 224 2.27 10.13 -6.42
CA PHE A 224 2.25 10.61 -5.05
C PHE A 224 1.68 12.03 -5.01
N SER A 225 0.90 12.31 -3.98
CA SER A 225 0.51 13.66 -3.64
C SER A 225 0.50 13.84 -2.14
N TYR A 226 0.94 15.02 -1.72
CA TYR A 226 1.19 15.34 -0.32
C TYR A 226 0.33 16.52 0.11
N ASP A 227 -0.07 16.53 1.37
CA ASP A 227 -0.78 17.64 2.04
C ASP A 227 -2.06 18.09 1.33
N ARG A 228 -2.69 17.17 0.59
CA ARG A 228 -4.05 17.33 0.10
C ARG A 228 -5.03 16.90 1.19
N PRO A 229 -6.22 17.51 1.26
CA PRO A 229 -7.24 17.08 2.21
C PRO A 229 -7.48 15.57 2.12
N TYR A 230 -7.50 14.94 3.29
CA TYR A 230 -7.96 13.57 3.44
C TYR A 230 -9.46 13.52 3.11
N GLU A 231 -9.82 12.74 2.09
CA GLU A 231 -11.17 12.68 1.54
C GLU A 231 -11.53 11.21 1.23
N PRO A 232 -11.70 10.36 2.26
CA PRO A 232 -12.13 8.98 2.05
C PRO A 232 -13.56 8.98 1.48
N GLU A 233 -13.81 8.10 0.52
CA GLU A 233 -15.12 8.02 -0.15
C GLU A 233 -16.21 7.44 0.75
N GLU A 234 -15.81 6.56 1.67
CA GLU A 234 -16.69 5.95 2.67
C GLU A 234 -16.09 6.19 4.07
N ASP A 235 -16.82 5.87 5.13
CA ASP A 235 -16.26 5.76 6.49
C ASP A 235 -16.57 4.34 6.97
N LEU A 236 -15.64 3.42 6.70
CA LEU A 236 -15.84 2.00 7.01
C LEU A 236 -15.95 1.74 8.51
N TYR A 237 -15.27 2.53 9.34
CA TYR A 237 -15.33 2.37 10.79
C TYR A 237 -16.71 2.78 11.32
N ALA A 238 -17.24 3.93 10.86
CA ALA A 238 -18.61 4.33 11.18
C ALA A 238 -19.65 3.32 10.64
N LEU A 239 -19.44 2.80 9.44
CA LEU A 239 -20.29 1.75 8.86
C LEU A 239 -20.28 0.47 9.69
N MET A 240 -19.10 0.02 10.12
CA MET A 240 -18.93 -1.13 11.01
C MET A 240 -19.67 -0.93 12.34
N LEU A 241 -19.66 0.30 12.86
CA LEU A 241 -20.36 0.68 14.09
C LEU A 241 -21.85 1.01 13.91
N SER A 242 -22.41 0.95 12.70
CA SER A 242 -23.83 1.28 12.45
C SER A 242 -24.79 0.33 13.19
N ASP A 243 -25.80 0.87 13.86
CA ASP A 243 -26.82 0.08 14.61
C ASP A 243 -27.73 -0.77 13.72
N ASP A 244 -27.74 -0.51 12.41
CA ASP A 244 -28.60 -1.20 11.45
C ASP A 244 -28.09 -2.60 11.07
N VAL A 245 -26.88 -2.97 11.51
CA VAL A 245 -26.24 -4.25 11.20
C VAL A 245 -26.16 -5.09 12.49
N PRO A 246 -26.58 -6.37 12.50
CA PRO A 246 -26.33 -7.28 13.61
C PRO A 246 -24.83 -7.39 13.90
N LYS A 247 -24.46 -7.45 15.17
CA LYS A 247 -23.05 -7.47 15.59
C LYS A 247 -22.80 -8.49 16.70
N HIS A 248 -21.53 -8.86 16.85
CA HIS A 248 -21.04 -9.62 18.00
C HIS A 248 -19.98 -8.81 18.74
N GLU A 249 -20.03 -8.85 20.07
CA GLU A 249 -18.95 -8.39 20.94
C GLU A 249 -17.88 -9.48 21.03
N ILE A 250 -16.62 -9.08 20.93
CA ILE A 250 -15.47 -9.97 21.03
C ILE A 250 -14.55 -9.48 22.12
N THR A 251 -14.04 -10.41 22.91
CA THR A 251 -12.85 -10.23 23.72
C THR A 251 -11.76 -11.16 23.20
N LEU A 252 -10.67 -10.60 22.68
CA LEU A 252 -9.45 -11.34 22.41
C LEU A 252 -8.58 -11.32 23.66
N VAL A 253 -8.11 -12.48 24.09
CA VAL A 253 -7.10 -12.61 25.14
C VAL A 253 -5.83 -13.15 24.49
N TRP A 254 -4.87 -12.27 24.25
CA TRP A 254 -3.60 -12.62 23.64
C TRP A 254 -2.66 -13.26 24.65
N ASP A 255 -1.95 -14.30 24.24
CA ASP A 255 -0.93 -15.03 24.97
C ASP A 255 -1.20 -15.23 26.48
N PRO A 256 -2.36 -15.83 26.85
CA PRO A 256 -2.77 -16.00 28.23
C PRO A 256 -1.75 -16.76 29.08
N GLY A 257 -1.55 -16.31 30.31
CA GLY A 257 -0.61 -16.82 31.29
C GLY A 257 0.84 -16.40 31.05
N THR A 258 1.12 -15.56 30.06
CA THR A 258 2.47 -15.08 29.72
C THR A 258 2.69 -13.63 30.14
N ALA A 259 3.92 -13.14 29.99
CA ALA A 259 4.23 -11.73 30.21
C ALA A 259 3.72 -10.80 29.09
N GLN A 260 3.26 -11.38 27.97
CA GLN A 260 2.72 -10.67 26.81
C GLN A 260 1.18 -10.64 26.82
N GLU A 261 0.56 -11.17 27.88
CA GLU A 261 -0.89 -11.21 28.01
C GLU A 261 -1.49 -9.80 27.99
N HIS A 262 -2.45 -9.60 27.09
CA HIS A 262 -3.27 -8.40 27.02
C HIS A 262 -4.64 -8.74 26.41
N GLU A 263 -5.61 -7.86 26.61
CA GLU A 263 -6.97 -8.05 26.13
C GLU A 263 -7.37 -6.94 25.17
N GLN A 264 -8.10 -7.29 24.10
CA GLN A 264 -8.76 -6.34 23.23
C GLN A 264 -10.26 -6.63 23.22
N HIS A 265 -11.06 -5.56 23.30
CA HIS A 265 -12.51 -5.66 23.33
C HIS A 265 -13.13 -4.75 22.27
N PHE A 266 -13.83 -5.32 21.30
CA PHE A 266 -14.47 -4.56 20.24
C PHE A 266 -15.68 -5.31 19.68
N THR A 267 -16.37 -4.67 18.73
CA THR A 267 -17.58 -5.21 18.11
C THR A 267 -17.34 -5.41 16.63
N VAL A 268 -17.83 -6.53 16.08
CA VAL A 268 -17.70 -6.88 14.65
C VAL A 268 -19.08 -7.17 14.07
N PRO A 269 -19.40 -6.70 12.85
CA PRO A 269 -20.63 -7.08 12.15
C PRO A 269 -20.74 -8.60 11.98
N SER A 270 -21.89 -9.18 12.29
CA SER A 270 -22.10 -10.64 12.26
C SER A 270 -21.91 -11.27 10.89
N ALA A 271 -22.07 -10.49 9.82
CA ALA A 271 -21.87 -10.96 8.45
C ALA A 271 -20.42 -10.83 7.97
N ALA A 272 -19.56 -10.12 8.73
CA ALA A 272 -18.17 -9.96 8.39
C ALA A 272 -17.37 -11.20 8.78
N TYR A 273 -16.39 -11.52 7.96
CA TYR A 273 -15.30 -12.41 8.33
C TYR A 273 -14.45 -11.74 9.41
N PHE A 274 -13.98 -12.52 10.38
CA PHE A 274 -13.12 -12.01 11.44
C PHE A 274 -11.91 -12.91 11.67
N SER A 275 -10.72 -12.31 11.74
CA SER A 275 -9.47 -13.01 12.06
C SER A 275 -8.48 -12.13 12.83
N PRO A 276 -7.87 -12.62 13.91
CA PRO A 276 -6.74 -11.93 14.54
C PRO A 276 -5.41 -12.23 13.82
N GLU A 277 -4.46 -11.29 13.82
CA GLU A 277 -3.15 -11.43 13.17
C GLU A 277 -2.01 -10.85 14.01
N SER A 278 -0.80 -11.44 13.92
CA SER A 278 0.38 -11.01 14.68
C SER A 278 1.69 -11.02 13.88
N GLY A 279 1.62 -11.09 12.54
CA GLY A 279 2.78 -11.17 11.63
C GLY A 279 3.55 -12.50 11.63
N LYS A 280 3.48 -13.26 12.73
CA LYS A 280 4.16 -14.55 12.91
C LYS A 280 3.21 -15.75 12.85
N GLY A 281 1.97 -15.50 12.46
CA GLY A 281 0.86 -16.47 12.54
C GLY A 281 0.26 -16.55 13.94
N VAL A 282 -0.98 -17.03 14.01
CA VAL A 282 -1.74 -17.15 15.26
C VAL A 282 -2.38 -18.52 15.37
N MET A 283 -2.60 -18.97 16.61
CA MET A 283 -3.43 -20.14 16.92
C MET A 283 -4.55 -19.70 17.86
N LEU A 284 -5.78 -20.13 17.58
CA LEU A 284 -6.96 -19.72 18.34
C LEU A 284 -7.46 -20.84 19.23
N TYR A 285 -7.92 -20.50 20.42
CA TYR A 285 -8.39 -21.43 21.43
C TYR A 285 -9.71 -20.98 22.06
N TYR A 286 -10.59 -21.94 22.36
CA TYR A 286 -11.85 -21.71 23.08
C TYR A 286 -11.64 -21.52 24.59
N ASP A 287 -10.46 -21.86 25.11
CA ASP A 287 -10.15 -21.84 26.54
C ASP A 287 -8.76 -21.27 26.87
N ALA A 288 -8.66 -20.61 28.02
CA ALA A 288 -7.43 -20.00 28.51
C ALA A 288 -6.26 -20.97 28.72
N ALA A 289 -6.55 -22.26 28.94
CA ALA A 289 -5.50 -23.27 29.09
C ALA A 289 -4.96 -23.76 27.73
N MET A 290 -5.45 -23.21 26.61
CA MET A 290 -5.05 -23.54 25.24
C MET A 290 -5.17 -25.03 24.92
N THR A 291 -6.27 -25.65 25.34
CA THR A 291 -6.47 -27.10 25.16
C THR A 291 -7.45 -27.45 24.04
N GLN A 292 -8.36 -26.53 23.72
CA GLN A 292 -9.37 -26.67 22.67
C GLN A 292 -9.10 -25.67 21.58
N GLU A 293 -8.40 -26.11 20.55
CA GLU A 293 -8.00 -25.29 19.40
C GLU A 293 -9.15 -25.17 18.38
N TYR A 294 -9.30 -23.98 17.79
CA TYR A 294 -10.13 -23.82 16.60
C TYR A 294 -9.50 -24.59 15.44
N GLN A 295 -10.33 -25.23 14.62
CA GLN A 295 -9.84 -25.98 13.46
C GLN A 295 -9.48 -25.09 12.28
N THR A 296 -9.88 -23.82 12.37
CA THR A 296 -9.65 -22.76 11.38
C THR A 296 -9.21 -21.50 12.14
N PRO A 297 -8.40 -20.64 11.51
CA PRO A 297 -8.14 -19.29 12.05
C PRO A 297 -9.38 -18.40 11.97
N GLU A 298 -10.43 -18.85 11.28
CA GLU A 298 -11.73 -18.21 11.19
C GLU A 298 -12.57 -18.53 12.44
N ILE A 299 -13.15 -17.49 13.06
CA ILE A 299 -14.07 -17.66 14.19
C ILE A 299 -15.49 -17.74 13.65
N GLU A 300 -16.13 -18.90 13.79
CA GLU A 300 -17.58 -19.00 13.62
C GLU A 300 -18.27 -18.35 14.83
N TRP A 301 -19.20 -17.43 14.57
CA TRP A 301 -19.95 -16.75 15.63
C TRP A 301 -20.83 -17.75 16.40
N PRO A 302 -20.61 -17.94 17.71
CA PRO A 302 -21.50 -18.75 18.53
C PRO A 302 -22.90 -18.14 18.57
N ASP A 303 -23.92 -18.95 18.87
CA ASP A 303 -25.28 -18.47 19.17
C ASP A 303 -25.27 -17.65 20.48
N GLY A 304 -24.78 -16.40 20.43
CA GLY A 304 -24.61 -15.48 21.54
C GLY A 304 -24.12 -14.09 21.08
N GLU A 305 -24.43 -13.05 21.85
CA GLU A 305 -24.04 -11.67 21.52
C GLU A 305 -22.55 -11.41 21.76
N SER A 306 -21.91 -12.12 22.71
CA SER A 306 -20.51 -11.92 23.10
C SER A 306 -19.69 -13.20 23.05
N THR A 307 -18.44 -13.14 22.58
CA THR A 307 -17.49 -14.27 22.52
C THR A 307 -16.12 -13.90 23.08
N ILE A 308 -15.48 -14.83 23.80
CA ILE A 308 -14.09 -14.71 24.23
C ILE A 308 -13.25 -15.69 23.41
N VAL A 309 -12.17 -15.22 22.79
CA VAL A 309 -11.22 -16.03 22.04
C VAL A 309 -9.83 -15.86 22.63
N TYR A 310 -9.17 -16.97 22.92
CA TYR A 310 -7.80 -16.97 23.41
C TYR A 310 -6.85 -17.15 22.24
N VAL A 311 -5.92 -16.22 22.07
CA VAL A 311 -5.01 -16.18 20.93
C VAL A 311 -3.60 -16.50 21.42
N LYS A 312 -2.92 -17.38 20.70
CA LYS A 312 -1.49 -17.61 20.88
C LYS A 312 -0.76 -17.04 19.67
N SER A 313 0.09 -16.05 19.89
CA SER A 313 0.92 -15.47 18.84
C SER A 313 2.08 -16.41 18.48
N GLY A 314 2.47 -16.40 17.21
CA GLY A 314 3.65 -17.11 16.72
C GLY A 314 4.93 -16.50 17.32
N GLY A 315 5.85 -17.36 17.78
CA GLY A 315 7.15 -16.94 18.33
C GLY A 315 8.14 -16.51 17.25
#